data_AF-A0A956W5H0-F1
#
_entry.id   AF-A0A956W5H0-F1
#
_cell.length_a   1.000
_cell.length_b   1.000
_cell.length_c   1.000
_cell.angle_alpha   90.00
_cell.angle_beta   90.00
_cell.angle_gamma   90.00
#
_symmetry.space_group_name_H-M   'P 1'
#
loop_
_entity.id
_entity.type
_entity.pdbx_description
1 polymer ?
#
loop_
_entity_poly.entity_id
_entity_poly.type
_entity_poly.pdbx_seq_one_letter_code
_entity_poly.pdbx_strand_id
1 'polypeptide(L)'
;MKALAVIFVACSALLPALAHADDSVSSPPVSVAIGQQFPFLVSIETAAGAEVEINTQSESWGSVEVVRIDALDTETLPSGHVRHTFTLTLAAFAPGELAFSP
;
A
#
# COMPACT_ATOMS: atom_id res chain seq x y z
N MET A 1 -6.96 -23.54 -47.24
CA MET A 1 -7.82 -23.49 -46.04
C MET A 1 -7.15 -22.56 -45.05
N LYS A 2 -7.74 -21.39 -44.76
CA LYS A 2 -7.15 -20.37 -43.88
C LYS A 2 -7.54 -20.69 -42.43
N ALA A 3 -6.56 -21.04 -41.59
CA ALA A 3 -6.78 -21.19 -40.16
C ALA A 3 -6.68 -19.79 -39.51
N LEU A 4 -7.83 -19.30 -39.04
CA LEU A 4 -7.94 -18.08 -38.24
C LEU A 4 -7.61 -18.45 -36.79
N ALA A 5 -6.39 -18.14 -36.34
CA ALA A 5 -6.02 -18.29 -34.94
C ALA A 5 -6.61 -17.13 -34.15
N VAL A 6 -7.59 -17.44 -33.29
CA VAL A 6 -8.20 -16.51 -32.33
C VAL A 6 -7.15 -16.18 -31.27
N ILE A 7 -6.68 -14.94 -31.25
CA ILE A 7 -5.82 -14.42 -30.18
C ILE A 7 -6.74 -14.12 -28.99
N PHE A 8 -6.67 -14.96 -27.97
CA PHE A 8 -7.33 -14.74 -26.69
C PHE A 8 -6.47 -13.72 -25.90
N VAL A 9 -6.78 -12.44 -26.05
CA VAL A 9 -6.17 -11.39 -25.21
C VAL A 9 -6.83 -11.49 -23.85
N ALA A 10 -6.17 -12.19 -22.92
CA ALA A 10 -6.51 -12.20 -21.51
C ALA A 10 -6.24 -10.79 -20.95
N CYS A 11 -7.27 -9.95 -20.95
CA CYS A 11 -7.28 -8.70 -20.22
C CYS A 11 -7.47 -9.04 -18.74
N SER A 12 -6.37 -9.38 -18.07
CA SER A 12 -6.35 -9.58 -16.62
C SER A 12 -6.60 -8.24 -15.95
N ALA A 13 -7.86 -7.95 -15.65
CA ALA A 13 -8.23 -6.85 -14.78
C ALA A 13 -7.57 -7.09 -13.41
N LEU A 14 -6.60 -6.25 -13.07
CA LEU A 14 -5.99 -6.17 -11.74
C LEU A 14 -7.08 -5.70 -10.77
N LEU A 15 -7.89 -6.63 -10.27
CA LEU A 15 -8.80 -6.34 -9.17
C LEU A 15 -7.95 -6.00 -7.95
N PRO A 16 -8.27 -4.93 -7.20
CA PRO A 16 -7.57 -4.64 -5.96
C PRO A 16 -7.70 -5.87 -5.05
N ALA A 17 -6.56 -6.40 -4.62
CA ALA A 17 -6.56 -7.49 -3.66
C ALA A 17 -7.29 -7.02 -2.40
N LEU A 18 -8.24 -7.82 -1.91
CA LEU A 18 -8.90 -7.55 -0.65
C LEU A 18 -7.84 -7.59 0.46
N ALA A 19 -7.86 -6.59 1.35
CA ALA A 19 -6.98 -6.55 2.51
C ALA A 19 -7.05 -7.88 3.28
N HIS A 20 -5.88 -8.46 3.56
CA HIS A 20 -5.74 -9.64 4.39
C HIS A 20 -5.88 -9.27 5.87
N ALA A 21 -6.27 -10.26 6.71
CA ALA A 21 -6.53 -10.02 8.12
C ALA A 21 -5.29 -9.55 8.90
N ASP A 22 -4.10 -9.84 8.38
CA ASP A 22 -2.81 -9.45 8.96
C ASP A 22 -2.22 -8.19 8.33
N ASP A 23 -2.92 -7.57 7.36
CA ASP A 23 -2.53 -6.26 6.84
C ASP A 23 -2.72 -5.21 7.92
N SER A 24 -1.72 -4.36 8.09
CA SER A 24 -1.75 -3.35 9.14
C SER A 24 -1.09 -2.06 8.70
N VAL A 25 -1.65 -0.97 9.21
CA VAL A 25 -1.06 0.35 9.16
C VAL A 25 -0.78 0.78 10.59
N SER A 26 0.44 1.20 10.85
CA SER A 26 0.85 1.76 12.13
C SER A 26 1.42 3.15 11.90
N SER A 27 0.69 4.18 12.32
CA SER A 27 1.25 5.54 12.38
C SER A 27 0.63 6.40 13.50
N PRO A 28 1.39 7.30 14.14
CA PRO A 28 0.95 8.15 15.25
C PRO A 28 0.77 9.64 14.83
N PRO A 29 0.17 10.55 15.64
CA PRO A 29 -0.76 10.43 16.76
C PRO A 29 -2.17 10.95 16.38
N VAL A 30 -3.12 10.95 17.33
CA VAL A 30 -4.51 11.47 17.21
C VAL A 30 -4.57 12.95 16.77
N SER A 31 -3.46 13.70 16.79
CA SER A 31 -3.45 15.10 16.35
C SER A 31 -2.10 15.46 15.71
N VAL A 32 -2.14 15.93 14.48
CA VAL A 32 -0.97 16.41 13.73
C VAL A 32 -1.06 17.92 13.51
N ALA A 33 0.07 18.61 13.54
CA ALA A 33 0.18 19.99 13.10
C ALA A 33 0.59 20.07 11.61
N ILE A 34 0.25 21.18 10.94
CA ILE A 34 0.68 21.42 9.55
C ILE A 34 2.21 21.40 9.47
N GLY A 35 2.75 20.63 8.53
CA GLY A 35 4.18 20.45 8.31
C GLY A 35 4.88 19.50 9.29
N GLN A 36 4.16 18.97 10.29
CA GLN A 36 4.71 17.96 11.18
C GLN A 36 5.00 16.69 10.40
N GLN A 37 6.24 16.21 10.50
CA GLN A 37 6.65 14.93 9.92
C GLN A 37 6.52 13.81 10.95
N PHE A 38 6.01 12.66 10.53
CA PHE A 38 5.85 11.49 11.40
C PHE A 38 6.08 10.18 10.64
N PRO A 39 6.55 9.13 11.32
CA PRO A 39 6.73 7.83 10.72
C PRO A 39 5.40 7.13 10.49
N PHE A 40 5.28 6.44 9.37
CA PHE A 40 4.12 5.68 8.95
C PHE A 40 4.59 4.32 8.43
N LEU A 41 4.06 3.26 9.03
CA LEU A 41 4.44 1.89 8.70
C LEU A 41 3.24 1.18 8.08
N VAL A 42 3.45 0.56 6.93
CA VAL A 42 2.46 -0.31 6.26
C VAL A 42 3.05 -1.70 6.15
N SER A 43 2.30 -2.70 6.59
CA SER A 43 2.63 -4.11 6.42
C SER A 43 1.50 -4.78 5.65
N ILE A 44 1.79 -5.35 4.49
CA ILE A 44 0.82 -6.05 3.64
C ILE A 44 1.31 -7.45 3.34
N GLU A 45 0.46 -8.45 3.51
CA GLU A 45 0.73 -9.83 3.14
C GLU A 45 0.14 -10.15 1.77
N THR A 46 0.96 -10.68 0.87
CA THR A 46 0.54 -11.05 -0.49
C THR A 46 0.96 -12.46 -0.86
N ALA A 47 0.33 -13.02 -1.89
CA ALA A 47 0.84 -14.24 -2.51
C ALA A 47 2.22 -14.00 -3.14
N ALA A 48 3.08 -15.02 -3.14
CA ALA A 48 4.40 -14.91 -3.77
C ALA A 48 4.31 -14.47 -5.24
N GLY A 49 5.09 -13.45 -5.59
CA GLY A 49 5.11 -12.86 -6.94
C GLY A 49 4.05 -11.78 -7.19
N ALA A 50 3.21 -11.46 -6.21
CA ALA A 50 2.36 -10.27 -6.27
C ALA A 50 3.17 -8.99 -6.08
N GLU A 51 2.68 -7.90 -6.66
CA GLU A 51 3.23 -6.56 -6.50
C GLU A 51 2.33 -5.74 -5.57
N VAL A 52 2.95 -4.89 -4.75
CA VAL A 52 2.26 -3.96 -3.86
C VAL A 52 2.53 -2.54 -4.33
N GLU A 53 1.46 -1.79 -4.58
CA GLU A 53 1.52 -0.38 -4.95
C GLU A 53 0.91 0.48 -3.84
N ILE A 54 1.63 1.54 -3.45
CA ILE A 54 1.11 2.57 -2.54
C ILE A 54 0.59 3.73 -3.38
N ASN A 55 -0.74 3.82 -3.54
CA ASN A 55 -1.38 4.91 -4.26
C ASN A 55 -1.65 6.11 -3.33
N THR A 56 -0.73 7.07 -3.33
CA THR A 56 -0.82 8.31 -2.53
C THR A 56 -1.81 9.33 -3.07
N GLN A 57 -2.37 9.11 -4.26
CA GLN A 57 -3.39 10.00 -4.86
C GLN A 57 -4.81 9.58 -4.50
N SER A 58 -4.99 8.45 -3.79
CA SER A 58 -6.28 8.02 -3.31
C SER A 58 -6.84 9.00 -2.27
N GLU A 59 -8.14 9.25 -2.31
CA GLU A 59 -8.86 10.08 -1.33
C GLU A 59 -8.67 9.58 0.12
N SER A 60 -8.36 8.29 0.29
CA SER A 60 -8.09 7.67 1.60
C SER A 60 -6.85 8.22 2.32
N TRP A 61 -5.94 8.91 1.62
CA TRP A 61 -4.77 9.56 2.23
C TRP A 61 -5.14 10.87 2.94
N GLY A 62 -6.29 11.47 2.63
CA GLY A 62 -6.74 12.71 3.25
C GLY A 62 -5.77 13.88 3.01
N SER A 63 -5.32 14.52 4.09
CA SER A 63 -4.47 15.72 4.04
C SER A 63 -3.02 15.45 4.42
N VAL A 64 -2.43 14.36 3.94
CA VAL A 64 -1.00 14.06 4.16
C VAL A 64 -0.27 13.77 2.85
N GLU A 65 1.03 14.03 2.83
CA GLU A 65 1.92 13.69 1.71
C GLU A 65 3.04 12.79 2.18
N VAL A 66 3.48 11.88 1.30
CA VAL A 66 4.70 11.10 1.50
C VAL A 66 5.90 12.00 1.21
N VAL A 67 6.65 12.33 2.26
CA VAL A 67 7.89 13.13 2.14
C VAL A 67 9.07 12.24 1.75
N ARG A 68 9.10 11.02 2.28
CA ARG A 68 10.20 10.08 2.06
C ARG A 68 9.74 8.63 2.24
N ILE A 69 10.32 7.74 1.44
CA ILE A 69 10.32 6.30 1.68
C ILE A 69 11.62 5.98 2.41
N ASP A 70 11.53 5.59 3.68
CA ASP A 70 12.68 5.32 4.54
C ASP A 70 13.23 3.91 4.31
N ALA A 71 12.35 2.91 4.20
CA ALA A 71 12.73 1.51 4.00
C ALA A 71 11.63 0.71 3.31
N LEU A 72 12.05 -0.34 2.60
CA LEU A 72 11.21 -1.40 2.07
C LEU A 72 11.84 -2.73 2.45
N ASP A 73 11.12 -3.50 3.26
CA ASP A 73 11.51 -4.85 3.66
C ASP A 73 10.52 -5.87 3.11
N THR A 74 11.03 -7.03 2.72
CA THR A 74 10.21 -8.16 2.27
C THR A 74 10.61 -9.42 3.03
N GLU A 75 9.63 -10.10 3.61
CA GLU A 75 9.83 -11.35 4.33
C GLU A 75 8.98 -12.46 3.68
N THR A 76 9.60 -13.59 3.33
CA THR A 76 8.84 -14.79 2.94
C THR A 76 8.36 -15.51 4.19
N LEU A 77 7.06 -15.67 4.33
CA LEU A 77 6.42 -16.30 5.48
C LEU A 77 6.41 -17.83 5.33
N PRO A 78 6.29 -18.59 6.44
CA PRO A 78 6.17 -20.05 6.39
C PRO A 78 4.97 -20.57 5.57
N SER A 79 3.94 -19.74 5.37
CA SER A 79 2.79 -20.01 4.51
C SER A 79 3.12 -20.00 3.02
N GLY A 80 4.29 -19.47 2.62
CA GLY A 80 4.64 -19.20 1.22
C GLY A 80 4.16 -17.84 0.71
N HIS A 81 3.50 -17.05 1.56
CA HIS A 81 3.18 -15.65 1.28
C HIS A 81 4.41 -14.75 1.49
N VAL A 82 4.31 -13.50 1.04
CA VAL A 82 5.33 -12.46 1.23
C VAL A 82 4.73 -11.31 2.01
N ARG A 83 5.36 -10.93 3.11
CA ARG A 83 5.06 -9.70 3.84
C ARG A 83 5.92 -8.57 3.30
N HIS A 84 5.28 -7.49 2.86
CA HIS A 84 5.92 -6.26 2.44
C HIS A 84 5.74 -5.22 3.53
N THR A 85 6.84 -4.71 4.08
CA THR A 85 6.84 -3.67 5.10
C THR A 85 7.44 -2.39 4.54
N PHE A 86 6.66 -1.33 4.49
CA PHE A 86 7.07 0.00 4.06
C PHE A 86 7.19 0.90 5.29
N THR A 87 8.35 1.53 5.44
CA THR A 87 8.52 2.62 6.40
C THR A 87 8.57 3.93 5.63
N LEU A 88 7.62 4.82 5.91
CA LEU A 88 7.45 6.10 5.25
C LEU A 88 7.57 7.23 6.27
N THR A 89 8.02 8.39 5.81
CA THR A 89 7.86 9.65 6.53
C THR A 89 6.77 10.45 5.83
N LEU A 90 5.71 10.77 6.56
CA LEU A 90 4.59 11.59 6.06
C LEU A 90 4.65 13.00 6.65
N ALA A 91 4.02 13.96 5.97
CA ALA A 91 3.73 15.29 6.52
C ALA A 91 2.26 15.65 6.38
N ALA A 92 1.69 16.28 7.40
CA ALA A 92 0.31 16.76 7.37
C ALA A 92 0.19 18.16 6.75
N PHE A 93 -0.85 18.38 5.95
CA PHE A 93 -1.21 19.66 5.34
C PHE A 93 -2.44 20.32 5.98
N ALA A 94 -3.15 19.57 6.82
CA ALA A 94 -4.23 20.08 7.65
C ALA A 94 -4.07 19.56 9.08
N PRO A 95 -4.46 20.33 10.10
CA PRO A 95 -4.54 19.82 11.45
C PRO A 95 -5.75 18.90 11.61
N GLY A 96 -5.62 17.84 12.43
CA GLY A 96 -6.75 16.97 12.75
C GLY A 96 -6.36 15.55 13.11
N GLU A 97 -7.38 14.70 13.28
CA GLU A 97 -7.24 13.25 13.40
C GLU A 97 -7.05 12.64 12.01
N LEU A 98 -6.03 11.79 11.88
CA LEU A 98 -5.79 10.99 10.69
C LEU A 98 -6.20 9.54 10.95
N ALA A 99 -6.93 8.94 10.03
CA ALA A 99 -7.29 7.53 10.07
C ALA A 99 -6.90 6.89 8.74
N PHE A 100 -6.16 5.79 8.81
CA PHE A 100 -5.70 5.03 7.65
C PHE A 100 -6.18 3.60 7.74
N SER A 101 -6.58 3.03 6.61
CA SER A 101 -6.83 1.60 6.44
C SER A 101 -5.83 1.06 5.41
N PRO A 102 -5.28 -0.14 5.63
CA PRO A 102 -4.60 -0.87 4.57
C PRO A 102 -5.57 -1.20 3.43
#